data_AF-A0A429A1Y5-F1
#
_entry.id   AF-A0A429A1Y5-F1
#
_cell.length_a   1.000
_cell.length_b   1.000
_cell.length_c   1.000
_cell.angle_alpha   90.00
_cell.angle_beta   90.00
_cell.angle_gamma   90.00
#
_symmetry.space_group_name_H-M   'P 1'
#
loop_
_entity.id
_entity.type
_entity.pdbx_description
1 polymer ?
#
loop_
_entity_poly.entity_id
_entity_poly.type
_entity_poly.pdbx_seq_one_letter_code
_entity_poly.pdbx_strand_id
1 'polypeptide(L)'
;MPARRADAERNIAAILEAGTRLLSDDPGASVADIAKAAGVGRVTLYGHFPSREALVDAVLDHAVGMADAVLEDDTLDTAPAPEAMTRLLRSSWEILDRHRRLFLAADRVLPTERIREHHSRPLRRVERLISRGQDDGDFRTDLPLEWLVTTFFAIIHSAAQEREAGRLSPEEVEPVLTRTMLSLLTSTQAS
;
A
#
# COMPACT_ATOMS: atom_id res chain seq x y z
N MET A 1 -15.32 -14.95 -30.84
CA MET A 1 -14.54 -15.12 -29.59
C MET A 1 -14.73 -13.98 -28.55
N PRO A 2 -15.93 -13.42 -28.29
CA PRO A 2 -16.12 -12.46 -27.19
C PRO A 2 -16.50 -13.11 -25.84
N ALA A 3 -17.28 -14.21 -25.84
CA ALA A 3 -17.76 -14.85 -24.61
C ALA A 3 -16.64 -15.40 -23.72
N ARG A 4 -15.65 -16.11 -24.30
CA ARG A 4 -14.50 -16.66 -23.55
C ARG A 4 -13.64 -15.58 -22.89
N ARG A 5 -13.53 -14.41 -23.50
CA ARG A 5 -12.78 -13.28 -22.94
C ARG A 5 -13.53 -12.67 -21.76
N ALA A 6 -14.84 -12.49 -21.90
CA ALA A 6 -15.70 -12.01 -20.81
C ALA A 6 -15.74 -13.00 -19.63
N ASP A 7 -15.71 -14.32 -19.88
CA ASP A 7 -15.61 -15.33 -18.82
C ASP A 7 -14.25 -15.26 -18.10
N ALA A 8 -13.15 -15.09 -18.84
CA ALA A 8 -11.81 -14.94 -18.27
C ALA A 8 -11.70 -13.67 -17.40
N GLU A 9 -12.21 -12.54 -17.88
CA GLU A 9 -12.23 -11.27 -17.13
C GLU A 9 -13.06 -11.38 -15.84
N ARG A 10 -14.23 -12.02 -15.89
CA ARG A 10 -15.05 -12.31 -14.70
C ARG A 10 -14.34 -13.21 -13.71
N ASN A 11 -13.67 -14.26 -14.17
CA ASN A 11 -12.92 -15.17 -13.30
C ASN A 11 -11.75 -14.45 -12.62
N ILE A 12 -10.99 -13.63 -13.36
CA ILE A 12 -9.90 -12.84 -12.79
C ILE A 12 -10.42 -11.91 -11.70
N ALA A 13 -11.50 -11.14 -11.98
CA ALA A 13 -12.09 -10.25 -10.99
C ALA A 13 -12.53 -11.00 -9.72
N ALA A 14 -13.22 -12.13 -9.87
CA ALA A 14 -13.66 -12.94 -8.73
C ALA A 14 -12.49 -13.52 -7.92
N ILE A 15 -11.41 -13.94 -8.59
CA ILE A 15 -10.19 -14.43 -7.92
C ILE A 15 -9.52 -13.29 -7.14
N LEU A 16 -9.40 -12.10 -7.73
CA LEU A 16 -8.79 -10.95 -7.08
C LEU A 16 -9.59 -10.51 -5.85
N GLU A 17 -10.91 -10.38 -5.97
CA GLU A 17 -11.79 -10.02 -4.86
C GLU A 17 -11.73 -11.04 -3.72
N ALA A 18 -11.81 -12.34 -4.04
CA ALA A 18 -11.70 -13.41 -3.06
C ALA A 18 -10.31 -13.43 -2.40
N GLY A 19 -9.25 -13.23 -3.18
CA GLY A 19 -7.87 -13.16 -2.72
C GLY A 19 -7.67 -11.99 -1.76
N THR A 20 -8.12 -10.78 -2.12
CA THR A 20 -8.00 -9.59 -1.27
C THR A 20 -8.68 -9.82 0.07
N ARG A 21 -9.92 -10.35 0.06
CA ARG A 21 -10.66 -10.64 1.30
C ARG A 21 -9.94 -11.68 2.16
N LEU A 22 -9.65 -12.85 1.60
CA LEU A 22 -9.10 -13.95 2.40
C LEU A 22 -7.69 -13.66 2.91
N LEU A 23 -6.82 -13.02 2.12
CA LEU A 23 -5.46 -12.68 2.57
C LEU A 23 -5.44 -11.49 3.54
N SER A 24 -6.44 -10.60 3.49
CA SER A 24 -6.61 -9.55 4.50
C SER A 24 -7.09 -10.12 5.84
N ASP A 25 -7.84 -11.23 5.82
CA ASP A 25 -8.30 -11.93 7.03
C ASP A 25 -7.22 -12.88 7.58
N ASP A 26 -6.57 -13.66 6.72
CA ASP A 26 -5.53 -14.63 7.08
C ASP A 26 -4.40 -14.64 6.04
N PRO A 27 -3.17 -14.20 6.38
CA PRO A 27 -2.04 -14.21 5.45
C PRO A 27 -1.63 -15.63 5.03
N GLY A 28 -2.09 -16.66 5.75
CA GLY A 28 -1.89 -18.08 5.46
C GLY A 28 -2.86 -18.70 4.46
N ALA A 29 -3.91 -17.98 4.03
CA ALA A 29 -4.97 -18.53 3.18
C ALA A 29 -4.40 -19.23 1.93
N SER A 30 -4.89 -20.44 1.63
CA SER A 30 -4.34 -21.26 0.54
C SER A 30 -4.91 -20.86 -0.83
N VAL A 31 -4.19 -21.19 -1.90
CA VAL A 31 -4.69 -21.02 -3.28
C VAL A 31 -6.01 -21.79 -3.49
N ALA A 32 -6.18 -22.92 -2.79
CA ALA A 32 -7.42 -23.71 -2.87
C ALA A 32 -8.60 -23.00 -2.20
N ASP A 33 -8.39 -22.33 -1.07
CA ASP A 33 -9.43 -21.55 -0.39
C ASP A 33 -9.87 -20.36 -1.24
N ILE A 34 -8.90 -19.67 -1.86
CA ILE A 34 -9.16 -18.55 -2.77
C ILE A 34 -9.95 -19.03 -3.99
N ALA A 35 -9.54 -20.12 -4.65
CA ALA A 35 -10.27 -20.69 -5.78
C ALA A 35 -11.73 -21.03 -5.41
N LYS A 36 -11.92 -21.68 -4.25
CA LYS A 36 -13.24 -22.04 -3.72
C LYS A 36 -14.10 -20.79 -3.47
N ALA A 37 -13.54 -19.77 -2.82
CA ALA A 37 -14.24 -18.53 -2.52
C ALA A 37 -14.59 -17.72 -3.79
N ALA A 38 -13.75 -17.80 -4.83
CA ALA A 38 -13.98 -17.19 -6.13
C ALA A 38 -14.95 -17.99 -7.01
N GLY A 39 -15.39 -19.18 -6.59
CA GLY A 39 -16.28 -20.04 -7.36
C GLY A 39 -15.63 -20.67 -8.60
N VAL A 40 -14.29 -20.79 -8.62
CA VAL A 40 -13.53 -21.35 -9.75
C VAL A 40 -12.77 -22.62 -9.37
N GLY A 41 -12.45 -23.44 -10.36
CA GLY A 41 -11.58 -24.60 -10.16
C GLY A 41 -10.10 -24.20 -10.02
N ARG A 42 -9.30 -25.00 -9.28
CA ARG A 42 -7.85 -24.78 -9.14
C ARG A 42 -7.11 -24.71 -10.48
N VAL A 43 -7.50 -25.54 -11.44
CA VAL A 43 -6.91 -25.54 -12.79
C VAL A 43 -7.19 -24.21 -13.50
N THR A 44 -8.39 -23.67 -13.36
CA THR A 44 -8.76 -22.35 -13.90
C THR A 44 -7.94 -21.24 -13.25
N LEU A 45 -7.82 -21.26 -11.92
CA LEU A 45 -7.00 -20.27 -11.20
C LEU A 45 -5.54 -20.33 -11.67
N TYR A 46 -4.92 -21.52 -11.70
CA TYR A 46 -3.53 -21.65 -12.16
C TYR A 46 -3.34 -21.30 -13.64
N GLY A 47 -4.40 -21.41 -14.45
CA GLY A 47 -4.40 -20.92 -15.82
C GLY A 47 -4.29 -19.39 -15.93
N HIS A 48 -4.74 -18.65 -14.91
CA HIS A 48 -4.61 -17.19 -14.82
C HIS A 48 -3.36 -16.75 -14.03
N PHE A 49 -3.04 -17.47 -12.94
CA PHE A 49 -1.94 -17.15 -12.03
C PHE A 49 -1.09 -18.39 -11.82
N PRO A 50 0.06 -18.53 -12.50
CA PRO A 50 0.79 -19.80 -12.58
C PRO A 50 1.43 -20.21 -11.25
N SER A 51 1.53 -19.31 -10.28
CA SER A 51 2.11 -19.57 -8.97
C SER A 51 1.40 -18.80 -7.86
N ARG A 52 1.70 -19.13 -6.60
CA ARG A 52 1.19 -18.38 -5.43
C ARG A 52 1.72 -16.95 -5.44
N GLU A 53 2.99 -16.79 -5.78
CA GLU A 53 3.65 -15.49 -5.91
C GLU A 53 2.91 -14.62 -6.93
N ALA A 54 2.63 -15.15 -8.13
CA ALA A 54 1.90 -14.43 -9.17
C ALA A 54 0.46 -14.07 -8.76
N LEU A 55 -0.21 -14.93 -7.99
CA LEU A 55 -1.53 -14.64 -7.44
C LEU A 55 -1.46 -13.51 -6.39
N VAL A 56 -0.52 -13.61 -5.45
CA VAL A 56 -0.37 -12.62 -4.36
C VAL A 56 0.06 -11.26 -4.93
N ASP A 57 0.96 -11.22 -5.91
CA ASP A 57 1.36 -10.03 -6.67
C ASP A 57 0.13 -9.34 -7.29
N ALA A 58 -0.71 -10.08 -8.00
CA ALA A 58 -1.90 -9.53 -8.63
C ALA A 58 -2.97 -9.08 -7.63
N VAL A 59 -3.14 -9.82 -6.52
CA VAL A 59 -4.08 -9.45 -5.44
C VAL A 59 -3.60 -8.19 -4.71
N LEU A 60 -2.30 -8.06 -4.48
CA LEU A 60 -1.71 -6.85 -3.91
C LEU A 60 -1.91 -5.66 -4.83
N ASP A 61 -1.63 -5.81 -6.13
CA ASP A 61 -1.84 -4.77 -7.14
C ASP A 61 -3.31 -4.31 -7.16
N HIS A 62 -4.25 -5.26 -7.12
CA HIS A 62 -5.66 -4.97 -7.06
C HIS A 62 -6.05 -4.18 -5.80
N ALA A 63 -5.56 -4.59 -4.63
CA ALA A 63 -5.83 -3.90 -3.37
C ALA A 63 -5.25 -2.48 -3.34
N VAL A 64 -4.02 -2.30 -3.82
CA VAL A 64 -3.37 -0.98 -3.93
C VAL A 64 -4.10 -0.09 -4.95
N GLY A 65 -4.57 -0.64 -6.06
CA GLY A 65 -5.36 0.10 -7.04
C GLY A 65 -6.70 0.59 -6.48
N MET A 66 -7.40 -0.22 -5.70
CA MET A 66 -8.61 0.20 -4.99
C MET A 66 -8.33 1.28 -3.94
N ALA A 67 -7.23 1.13 -3.21
CA ALA A 67 -6.78 2.10 -2.22
C ALA A 67 -6.49 3.48 -2.86
N ASP A 68 -5.73 3.49 -3.95
CA ASP A 68 -5.31 4.73 -4.61
C ASP A 68 -6.49 5.53 -5.17
N ALA A 69 -7.52 4.83 -5.67
CA ALA A 69 -8.76 5.45 -6.15
C ALA A 69 -9.56 6.16 -5.02
N VAL A 70 -9.41 5.72 -3.78
CA VAL A 70 -10.02 6.37 -2.61
C VAL A 70 -9.21 7.60 -2.15
N LEU A 71 -7.91 7.62 -2.43
CA LEU A 71 -6.98 8.67 -2.01
C LEU A 71 -6.85 9.84 -3.00
N GLU A 72 -7.65 9.89 -4.06
CA GLU A 72 -7.77 11.09 -4.91
C GLU A 72 -8.40 12.23 -4.11
N ASP A 73 -7.55 13.03 -3.46
CA ASP A 73 -7.93 14.18 -2.64
C ASP A 73 -7.28 15.45 -3.20
N ASP A 74 -8.10 16.29 -3.85
CA ASP A 74 -7.71 17.59 -4.40
C ASP A 74 -7.18 18.56 -3.33
N THR A 75 -7.48 18.33 -2.05
CA THR A 75 -7.07 19.23 -0.96
C THR A 75 -5.59 19.11 -0.62
N LEU A 76 -4.93 18.01 -1.03
CA LEU A 76 -3.50 17.83 -0.86
C LEU A 76 -2.70 18.92 -1.56
N ASP A 77 -3.22 19.52 -2.62
CA ASP A 77 -2.52 20.55 -3.41
C ASP A 77 -2.73 21.98 -2.89
N THR A 78 -3.69 22.18 -1.96
CA THR A 78 -4.06 23.53 -1.47
C THR A 78 -3.67 23.82 -0.02
N ALA A 79 -3.46 22.78 0.80
CA ALA A 79 -3.10 22.95 2.20
C ALA A 79 -1.56 23.10 2.38
N PRO A 80 -1.10 23.75 3.47
CA PRO A 80 0.33 23.75 3.84
C PRO A 80 0.91 22.34 3.85
N ALA A 81 2.14 22.17 3.40
CA ALA A 81 2.69 20.85 3.14
C ALA A 81 2.71 19.92 4.39
N PRO A 82 3.01 20.40 5.62
CA PRO A 82 2.94 19.57 6.82
C PRO A 82 1.51 19.08 7.15
N GLU A 83 0.51 19.91 6.90
CA GLU A 83 -0.90 19.53 7.11
C GLU A 83 -1.35 18.51 6.08
N ALA A 84 -1.05 18.75 4.80
CA ALA A 84 -1.31 17.80 3.72
C ALA A 84 -0.60 16.46 3.96
N MET A 85 0.63 16.47 4.48
CA MET A 85 1.38 15.25 4.83
C MET A 85 0.71 14.47 5.95
N THR A 86 0.20 15.16 6.97
CA THR A 86 -0.56 14.52 8.06
C THR A 86 -1.82 13.83 7.53
N ARG A 87 -2.57 14.50 6.65
CA ARG A 87 -3.77 13.93 6.02
C ARG A 87 -3.44 12.74 5.13
N LEU A 88 -2.38 12.85 4.34
CA LEU A 88 -1.89 11.77 3.48
C LEU A 88 -1.48 10.54 4.31
N LEU A 89 -0.74 10.74 5.40
CA LEU A 89 -0.32 9.65 6.29
C LEU A 89 -1.51 8.95 6.92
N ARG A 90 -2.47 9.69 7.46
CA ARG A 90 -3.68 9.12 8.07
C ARG A 90 -4.46 8.26 7.09
N SER A 91 -4.77 8.82 5.92
CA SER A 91 -5.55 8.12 4.90
C SER A 91 -4.79 6.92 4.32
N SER A 92 -3.49 7.05 4.09
CA SER A 92 -2.63 5.93 3.66
C SER A 92 -2.57 4.84 4.73
N TRP A 93 -2.45 5.22 6.01
CA TRP A 93 -2.39 4.28 7.12
C TRP A 93 -3.71 3.53 7.32
N GLU A 94 -4.86 4.18 7.26
CA GLU A 94 -6.17 3.52 7.40
C GLU A 94 -6.37 2.41 6.36
N ILE A 95 -5.92 2.64 5.13
CA ILE A 95 -5.98 1.65 4.06
C ILE A 95 -4.97 0.53 4.30
N LEU A 96 -3.72 0.88 4.62
CA LEU A 96 -2.68 -0.10 4.88
C LEU A 96 -3.07 -1.00 6.06
N ASP A 97 -3.54 -0.43 7.18
CA ASP A 97 -3.95 -1.19 8.37
C ASP A 97 -5.10 -2.15 8.06
N ARG A 98 -6.07 -1.74 7.23
CA ARG A 98 -7.16 -2.62 6.78
C ARG A 98 -6.66 -3.84 6.02
N HIS A 99 -5.61 -3.68 5.23
CA HIS A 99 -5.04 -4.75 4.39
C HIS A 99 -3.70 -5.27 4.89
N ARG A 100 -3.31 -4.96 6.13
CA ARG A 100 -1.96 -5.24 6.66
C ARG A 100 -1.56 -6.71 6.54
N ARG A 101 -2.52 -7.65 6.69
CA ARG A 101 -2.27 -9.09 6.57
C ARG A 101 -1.98 -9.50 5.13
N LEU A 102 -2.63 -8.87 4.16
CA LEU A 102 -2.30 -9.05 2.74
C LEU A 102 -0.89 -8.54 2.46
N PHE A 103 -0.51 -7.36 2.98
CA PHE A 103 0.87 -6.87 2.86
C PHE A 103 1.89 -7.82 3.48
N LEU A 104 1.60 -8.40 4.65
CA LEU A 104 2.46 -9.43 5.27
C LEU A 104 2.52 -10.72 4.45
N ALA A 105 1.42 -11.13 3.80
CA ALA A 105 1.42 -12.27 2.91
C ALA A 105 2.31 -12.01 1.68
N ALA A 106 2.27 -10.79 1.15
CA ALA A 106 3.12 -10.35 0.05
C ALA A 106 4.60 -10.28 0.45
N ASP A 107 4.93 -9.69 1.61
CA ASP A 107 6.29 -9.60 2.16
C ASP A 107 6.97 -10.97 2.32
N ARG A 108 6.19 -12.03 2.57
CA ARG A 108 6.71 -13.40 2.68
C ARG A 108 7.08 -14.06 1.35
N VAL A 109 6.51 -13.61 0.24
CA VAL A 109 6.60 -14.31 -1.06
C VAL A 109 7.12 -13.46 -2.20
N LEU A 110 7.14 -12.14 -2.05
CA LEU A 110 7.60 -11.19 -3.05
C LEU A 110 8.93 -10.52 -2.61
N PRO A 111 9.85 -10.25 -3.54
CA PRO A 111 11.00 -9.38 -3.27
C PRO A 111 10.55 -7.97 -2.86
N THR A 112 11.34 -7.29 -2.01
CA THR A 112 11.05 -5.92 -1.54
C THR A 112 10.90 -4.94 -2.70
N GLU A 113 11.69 -5.08 -3.77
CA GLU A 113 11.62 -4.25 -4.97
C GLU A 113 10.26 -4.38 -5.66
N ARG A 114 9.70 -5.59 -5.69
CA ARG A 114 8.39 -5.84 -6.30
C ARG A 114 7.26 -5.21 -5.49
N ILE A 115 7.35 -5.27 -4.17
CA ILE A 115 6.41 -4.57 -3.28
C ILE A 115 6.46 -3.06 -3.53
N ARG A 116 7.66 -2.48 -3.76
CA ARG A 116 7.82 -1.06 -4.10
C ARG A 116 7.18 -0.70 -5.44
N GLU A 117 7.22 -1.57 -6.45
CA GLU A 117 6.62 -1.29 -7.77
C GLU A 117 5.10 -1.07 -7.71
N HIS A 118 4.38 -1.77 -6.82
CA HIS A 118 2.94 -1.52 -6.61
C HIS A 118 2.66 -0.11 -6.10
N HIS A 119 3.64 0.56 -5.49
CA HIS A 119 3.48 1.91 -5.00
C HIS A 119 3.61 2.98 -6.10
N SER A 120 3.74 2.64 -7.38
CA SER A 120 4.02 3.63 -8.45
C SER A 120 3.06 4.83 -8.49
N ARG A 121 1.76 4.67 -8.17
CA ARG A 121 0.80 5.78 -8.07
C ARG A 121 0.86 6.51 -6.72
N PRO A 122 0.82 5.83 -5.56
CA PRO A 122 1.12 6.44 -4.26
C PRO A 122 2.43 7.24 -4.23
N LEU A 123 3.48 6.71 -4.86
CA LEU A 123 4.82 7.31 -4.98
C LEU A 123 4.72 8.70 -5.58
N ARG A 124 4.02 8.87 -6.71
CA ARG A 124 3.87 10.18 -7.35
C ARG A 124 3.16 11.18 -6.45
N ARG A 125 2.20 10.76 -5.63
CA ARG A 125 1.47 11.64 -4.71
C ARG A 125 2.39 12.12 -3.57
N VAL A 126 3.14 11.19 -2.98
CA VAL A 126 4.13 11.49 -1.93
C VAL A 126 5.24 12.39 -2.47
N GLU A 127 5.79 12.05 -3.64
CA GLU A 127 6.86 12.81 -4.29
C GLU A 127 6.44 14.25 -4.58
N ARG A 128 5.26 14.46 -5.18
CA ARG A 128 4.72 15.82 -5.43
C ARG A 128 4.58 16.62 -4.15
N LEU A 129 4.06 16.00 -3.08
CA LEU A 129 3.85 16.69 -1.82
C LEU A 129 5.17 17.07 -1.14
N ILE A 130 6.15 16.16 -1.14
CA ILE A 130 7.47 16.46 -0.57
C ILE A 130 8.18 17.54 -1.40
N SER A 131 8.15 17.45 -2.73
CA SER A 131 8.72 18.48 -3.62
C SER A 131 8.08 19.85 -3.38
N ARG A 132 6.75 19.91 -3.29
CA ARG A 132 6.05 21.18 -3.00
C ARG A 132 6.47 21.76 -1.66
N GLY A 133 6.51 20.94 -0.61
CA GLY A 133 6.95 21.41 0.70
C GLY A 133 8.42 21.88 0.71
N GLN A 134 9.28 21.34 -0.16
CA GLN A 134 10.63 21.85 -0.36
C GLN A 134 10.62 23.22 -1.05
N ASP A 135 9.79 23.40 -2.08
CA ASP A 135 9.64 24.67 -2.81
C ASP A 135 9.06 25.78 -1.92
N ASP A 136 8.09 25.44 -1.06
CA ASP A 136 7.43 26.35 -0.12
C ASP A 136 8.29 26.66 1.12
N GLY A 137 9.39 25.92 1.33
CA GLY A 137 10.27 26.06 2.49
C GLY A 137 9.76 25.39 3.77
N ASP A 138 8.68 24.63 3.70
CA ASP A 138 8.10 23.85 4.80
C ASP A 138 8.95 22.61 5.14
N PHE A 139 9.59 22.00 4.13
CA PHE A 139 10.39 20.80 4.26
C PHE A 139 11.87 21.06 3.96
N ARG A 140 12.70 20.19 4.53
CA ARG A 140 14.15 20.23 4.39
C ARG A 140 14.60 19.96 2.96
N THR A 141 15.66 20.65 2.54
CA THR A 141 16.25 20.55 1.19
C THR A 141 17.68 20.01 1.20
N ASP A 142 18.21 19.64 2.38
CA ASP A 142 19.55 19.10 2.57
C ASP A 142 19.66 17.59 2.29
N LEU A 143 18.52 16.92 2.00
CA LEU A 143 18.47 15.49 1.67
C LEU A 143 17.83 15.26 0.28
N PRO A 144 18.24 14.23 -0.47
CA PRO A 144 17.65 13.90 -1.77
C PRO A 144 16.16 13.56 -1.67
N LEU A 145 15.35 14.07 -2.61
CA LEU A 145 13.90 13.79 -2.68
C LEU A 145 13.61 12.29 -2.73
N GLU A 146 14.30 11.54 -3.58
CA GLU A 146 14.14 10.09 -3.72
C GLU A 146 14.38 9.33 -2.41
N TRP A 147 15.34 9.81 -1.60
CA TRP A 147 15.62 9.26 -0.27
C TRP A 147 14.46 9.52 0.69
N LEU A 148 13.92 10.75 0.73
CA LEU A 148 12.77 11.11 1.57
C LEU A 148 11.53 10.29 1.19
N VAL A 149 11.25 10.16 -0.11
CA VAL A 149 10.14 9.35 -0.64
C VAL A 149 10.32 7.88 -0.25
N THR A 150 11.51 7.30 -0.45
CA THR A 150 11.77 5.90 -0.06
C THR A 150 11.59 5.69 1.44
N THR A 151 12.03 6.65 2.24
CA THR A 151 11.92 6.59 3.71
C THR A 151 10.47 6.67 4.17
N PHE A 152 9.62 7.45 3.48
CA PHE A 152 8.18 7.45 3.71
C PHE A 152 7.57 6.04 3.64
N PHE A 153 7.84 5.32 2.56
CA PHE A 153 7.32 3.96 2.40
C PHE A 153 7.95 3.00 3.42
N ALA A 154 9.25 3.12 3.71
CA ALA A 154 9.87 2.26 4.73
C ALA A 154 9.20 2.41 6.11
N ILE A 155 8.92 3.65 6.54
CA ILE A 155 8.32 3.94 7.84
C ILE A 155 6.87 3.42 7.91
N ILE A 156 6.05 3.65 6.88
CA ILE A 156 4.65 3.22 6.91
C ILE A 156 4.50 1.68 6.92
N HIS A 157 5.37 0.97 6.19
CA HIS A 157 5.40 -0.50 6.23
C HIS A 157 5.93 -1.04 7.56
N SER A 158 6.97 -0.39 8.12
CA SER A 158 7.49 -0.77 9.44
C SER A 158 6.41 -0.65 10.51
N ALA A 159 5.60 0.41 10.49
CA ALA A 159 4.50 0.57 11.43
C ALA A 159 3.44 -0.55 11.34
N ALA A 160 3.19 -1.07 10.13
CA ALA A 160 2.31 -2.23 9.93
C ALA A 160 2.86 -3.50 10.58
N GLN A 161 4.19 -3.70 10.49
CA GLN A 161 4.88 -4.82 11.12
C GLN A 161 4.87 -4.69 12.64
N GLU A 162 5.14 -3.49 13.18
CA GLU A 162 5.08 -3.20 14.62
C GLU A 162 3.67 -3.41 15.18
N ARG A 163 2.64 -2.98 14.43
CA ARG A 163 1.23 -3.19 14.75
C ARG A 163 0.86 -4.66 14.77
N GLU A 164 1.28 -5.45 13.78
CA GLU A 164 1.00 -6.90 13.79
C GLU A 164 1.74 -7.62 14.91
N ALA A 165 2.97 -7.22 15.21
CA ALA A 165 3.75 -7.78 16.29
C ALA A 165 3.22 -7.42 17.69
N GLY A 166 2.21 -6.55 17.78
CA GLY A 166 1.65 -6.05 19.04
C GLY A 166 2.59 -5.12 19.81
N ARG A 167 3.60 -4.55 19.14
CA ARG A 167 4.55 -3.59 19.73
C ARG A 167 4.05 -2.15 19.69
N LEU A 168 3.12 -1.86 18.77
CA LEU A 168 2.34 -0.62 18.75
C LEU A 168 0.84 -0.97 18.77
N SER A 169 0.09 -0.33 19.66
CA SER A 169 -1.36 -0.47 19.72
C SER A 169 -2.05 0.28 18.57
N PRO A 170 -3.29 -0.07 18.19
CA PRO A 170 -4.02 0.59 17.11
C PRO A 170 -4.06 2.12 17.21
N GLU A 171 -4.27 2.64 18.42
CA GLU A 171 -4.36 4.07 18.72
C GLU A 171 -3.00 4.79 18.73
N GLU A 172 -1.89 4.05 18.85
CA GLU A 172 -0.53 4.62 18.86
C GLU A 172 0.04 4.82 17.46
N VAL A 173 -0.38 4.02 16.47
CA VAL A 173 0.33 3.95 15.19
C VAL A 173 0.27 5.27 14.42
N GLU A 174 -0.91 5.86 14.24
CA GLU A 174 -1.05 7.10 13.48
C GLU A 174 -0.27 8.27 14.12
N PRO A 175 -0.36 8.51 15.45
CA PRO A 175 0.45 9.54 16.10
C PRO A 175 1.96 9.32 15.94
N VAL A 176 2.44 8.08 16.08
CA VAL A 176 3.86 7.74 15.93
C VAL A 176 4.32 7.96 14.49
N LEU A 177 3.54 7.51 13.51
CA LEU A 177 3.83 7.70 12.09
C LEU A 177 3.90 9.17 11.71
N THR A 178 2.87 9.94 12.05
CA THR A 178 2.77 11.37 11.75
C THR A 178 3.93 12.13 12.36
N ARG A 179 4.20 11.92 13.66
CA ARG A 179 5.31 12.60 14.34
C ARG A 179 6.66 12.24 13.75
N THR A 180 6.92 10.95 13.51
CA THR A 180 8.19 10.48 12.92
C THR A 180 8.40 11.10 11.55
N MET A 181 7.37 11.10 10.70
CA MET A 181 7.46 11.62 9.35
C MET A 181 7.70 13.13 9.32
N LEU A 182 6.93 13.90 10.09
CA LEU A 182 7.11 15.34 10.16
C LEU A 182 8.47 15.74 10.73
N SER A 183 8.96 15.02 11.76
CA SER A 183 10.32 15.24 12.28
C SER A 183 11.42 14.91 11.28
N LEU A 184 11.18 13.95 10.38
CA LEU A 184 12.13 13.61 9.33
C LEU A 184 12.17 14.65 8.20
N LEU A 185 11.00 15.16 7.81
CA LEU A 185 10.81 16.10 6.70
C LEU A 185 11.08 17.56 7.08
N THR A 186 10.82 17.96 8.32
CA THR A 186 11.08 19.32 8.79
C THR A 186 12.53 19.46 9.21
N SER A 187 13.18 20.56 8.83
CA SER A 187 14.51 20.86 9.34
C SER A 187 14.39 21.33 10.78
N THR A 188 14.95 20.59 11.74
CA THR A 188 15.27 21.17 13.05
C THR A 188 16.35 22.21 12.78
N GLN A 189 16.01 23.50 12.77
CA GLN A 189 17.04 24.53 12.68
C GLN A 189 18.04 24.30 13.83
N ALA A 190 19.27 23.92 13.47
CA ALA A 190 20.38 24.04 14.39
C ALA A 190 20.60 25.54 14.58
N SER A 191 20.15 26.06 15.72
CA SER A 191 20.60 27.35 16.25
C SER A 191 22.07 27.25 16.66
#